data_AF-A0A6C0LG84-F1
#
_entry.id   AF-A0A6C0LG84-F1
#
_cell.length_a   1.000
_cell.length_b   1.000
_cell.length_c   1.000
_cell.angle_alpha   90.00
_cell.angle_beta   90.00
_cell.angle_gamma   90.00
#
_symmetry.space_group_name_H-M   'P 1'
#
loop_
_entity.id
_entity.type
_entity.pdbx_description
1 polymer ?
#
loop_
_entity_poly.entity_id
_entity_poly.type
_entity_poly.pdbx_seq_one_letter_code
_entity_poly.pdbx_strand_id
1 'polypeptide(L)'
;MTENNLKFFINDIKYIVNFQLKSMVNYYNNENKNKKIISGISNYYIKFIFKLNDQLDEEKIINNNLREQLENERIINNDLREQLENLQNEEITIKCPICYDKDLSICCIPCGHTYCYKCIINAKNCHICRTEIKRTNKIYL
;
A
#
# COMPACT_ATOMS: atom_id res chain seq x y z
N MET A 1 6.21 1.11 18.65
CA MET A 1 6.75 1.75 19.87
C MET A 1 5.58 2.49 20.53
N THR A 2 5.16 2.13 21.75
CA THR A 2 3.92 2.65 22.35
C THR A 2 4.09 4.09 22.86
N GLU A 3 3.03 4.90 22.83
CA GLU A 3 3.02 6.31 23.28
C GLU A 3 3.58 6.50 24.71
N ASN A 4 3.43 5.49 25.56
CA ASN A 4 3.95 5.50 26.92
C ASN A 4 5.49 5.52 26.98
N ASN A 5 6.18 4.82 26.08
CA ASN A 5 7.65 4.82 26.05
C ASN A 5 8.21 6.18 25.60
N LEU A 6 7.50 6.86 24.70
CA LEU A 6 7.88 8.21 24.25
C LEU A 6 7.70 9.25 25.38
N LYS A 7 6.63 9.13 26.17
CA LYS A 7 6.37 9.98 27.34
C LYS A 7 7.42 9.83 28.43
N PHE A 8 7.84 8.59 28.72
CA PHE A 8 8.91 8.33 29.68
C PHE A 8 10.24 8.93 29.22
N PHE A 9 10.62 8.71 27.96
CA PHE A 9 11.86 9.25 27.40
C PHE A 9 11.90 10.79 27.42
N ILE A 10 10.78 11.46 27.09
CA ILE A 10 10.69 12.93 27.16
C ILE A 10 10.80 13.43 28.60
N ASN A 11 10.23 12.73 29.57
CA ASN A 11 10.32 13.10 30.98
C ASN A 11 11.75 12.93 31.53
N ASP A 12 12.45 11.89 31.12
CA ASP A 12 13.85 11.67 31.50
C ASP A 12 14.76 12.77 30.92
N ILE A 13 14.56 13.14 29.65
CA ILE A 13 15.27 14.28 29.04
C ILE A 13 14.96 15.59 29.78
N LYS A 14 13.69 15.87 30.09
CA LYS A 14 13.30 17.07 30.85
C LYS A 14 13.93 17.10 32.24
N TYR A 15 14.00 15.97 32.91
CA TYR A 15 14.61 15.85 34.22
C TYR A 15 16.11 16.11 34.17
N ILE A 16 16.82 15.50 33.22
CA ILE A 16 18.26 15.68 33.02
C ILE A 16 18.59 17.14 32.69
N VAL A 17 17.84 17.75 31.76
CA VAL A 17 18.03 19.16 31.37
C VAL A 17 17.78 20.10 32.56
N ASN A 18 16.68 19.90 33.31
CA ASN A 18 16.38 20.73 34.48
C ASN A 18 17.40 20.55 35.61
N PHE A 19 17.85 19.32 35.87
CA PHE A 19 18.86 19.06 36.89
C PHE A 19 20.19 19.76 36.54
N GLN A 20 20.62 19.64 35.28
CA GLN A 20 21.87 20.22 34.79
C GLN A 20 21.83 21.76 34.76
N LEU A 21 20.71 22.37 34.34
CA LEU A 21 20.51 23.82 34.38
C LEU A 21 20.54 24.36 35.82
N LYS A 22 19.92 23.66 36.78
CA LYS A 22 19.88 24.06 38.19
C LYS A 22 21.27 24.00 38.83
N SER A 23 22.08 23.00 38.48
CA SER A 23 23.48 22.94 38.88
C SER A 23 24.36 24.02 38.24
N MET A 24 24.07 24.43 36.99
CA MET A 24 24.80 25.52 36.31
C MET A 24 24.51 26.91 36.93
N VAL A 25 23.25 27.19 37.26
CA VAL A 25 22.85 28.47 37.90
C VAL A 25 23.49 28.63 39.29
N ASN A 26 23.51 27.55 40.09
CA ASN A 26 24.13 27.57 41.43
C ASN A 26 25.65 27.77 41.38
N TYR A 27 26.31 27.31 40.32
CA TYR A 27 27.76 27.44 40.14
C TYR A 27 28.19 28.80 39.58
N TYR A 28 27.37 29.41 38.71
CA TYR A 28 27.62 30.74 38.15
C TYR A 28 27.68 31.85 39.22
N ASN A 29 26.96 31.65 40.33
CA ASN A 29 26.94 32.57 41.46
C ASN A 29 28.20 32.53 42.34
N ASN A 30 29.09 31.55 42.18
CA ASN A 30 30.13 31.23 43.18
C ASN A 30 31.57 31.18 42.63
N GLU A 31 31.99 32.26 41.95
CA GLU A 31 33.40 32.61 41.65
C GLU A 31 33.96 32.34 40.23
N ASN A 32 34.55 33.42 39.71
CA ASN A 32 35.18 33.64 38.41
C ASN A 32 36.38 32.73 38.04
N LYS A 33 36.73 31.69 38.81
CA LYS A 33 37.86 30.78 38.51
C LYS A 33 37.53 29.60 37.59
N ASN A 34 36.24 29.26 37.41
CA ASN A 34 35.82 28.03 36.72
C ASN A 34 35.37 28.20 35.26
N LYS A 35 35.51 29.41 34.69
CA LYS A 35 35.03 29.76 33.33
C LYS A 35 35.52 28.83 32.22
N LYS A 36 36.72 28.25 32.31
CA LYS A 36 37.34 27.44 31.24
C LYS A 36 36.85 25.98 31.21
N ILE A 37 36.48 25.42 32.36
CA ILE A 37 35.92 24.05 32.47
C ILE A 37 34.41 24.09 32.16
N ILE A 38 33.71 25.12 32.65
CA ILE A 38 32.29 25.37 32.34
C ILE A 38 32.10 25.60 30.84
N SER A 39 32.97 26.39 30.20
CA SER A 39 32.86 26.65 28.75
C SER A 39 33.08 25.38 27.93
N GLY A 40 33.96 24.47 28.37
CA GLY A 40 34.17 23.17 27.73
C GLY A 40 32.96 22.25 27.83
N ILE A 41 32.36 22.14 29.01
CA ILE A 41 31.16 21.33 29.26
C ILE A 41 29.95 21.91 28.50
N SER A 42 29.76 23.23 28.57
CA SER A 42 28.75 23.97 27.80
C SER A 42 28.88 23.70 26.29
N ASN A 43 30.10 23.75 25.75
CA ASN A 43 30.35 23.52 24.32
C ASN A 43 30.06 22.07 23.88
N TYR A 44 30.32 21.08 24.74
CA TYR A 44 29.97 19.68 24.46
C TYR A 44 28.46 19.48 24.34
N TYR A 45 27.68 20.00 25.30
CA TYR A 45 26.22 19.90 25.26
C TYR A 45 25.64 20.67 24.07
N ILE A 46 26.18 21.84 23.73
CA ILE A 46 25.76 22.59 22.54
C ILE A 46 25.98 21.77 21.26
N LYS A 47 27.16 21.16 21.09
CA LYS A 47 27.43 20.27 19.94
C LYS A 47 26.50 19.05 19.91
N PHE A 48 26.21 18.48 21.07
CA PHE A 48 25.29 17.35 21.18
C PHE A 48 23.85 17.74 20.79
N ILE A 49 23.37 18.90 21.25
CA ILE A 49 22.05 19.45 20.89
C ILE A 49 21.96 19.71 19.39
N PHE A 50 22.98 20.33 18.78
CA PHE A 50 23.01 20.54 17.32
C PHE A 50 22.94 19.22 16.56
N LYS A 51 23.73 18.22 16.97
CA LYS A 51 23.69 16.89 16.35
C LYS A 51 22.30 16.22 16.47
N LEU A 52 21.65 16.32 17.63
CA LEU A 52 20.28 15.82 17.80
C LEU A 52 19.28 16.58 16.93
N ASN A 53 19.47 17.88 16.75
CA ASN A 53 18.59 18.70 15.93
C ASN A 53 18.73 18.36 14.44
N ASP A 54 19.95 18.13 13.96
CA ASP A 54 20.22 17.65 12.60
C ASP A 54 19.55 16.28 12.35
N GLN A 55 19.70 15.34 13.30
CA GLN A 55 19.05 14.03 13.24
C GLN A 55 17.52 14.13 13.23
N LEU A 56 16.96 15.06 14.01
CA LEU A 56 15.52 15.29 14.05
C LEU A 56 15.00 15.84 12.72
N ASP A 57 15.77 16.68 12.04
CA ASP A 57 15.39 17.25 10.75
C ASP A 57 15.45 16.19 9.63
N GLU A 58 16.44 15.30 9.66
CA GLU A 58 16.49 14.11 8.78
C GLU A 58 15.26 13.21 8.97
N GLU A 59 14.92 12.90 10.23
CA GLU A 59 13.74 12.08 10.57
C GLU A 59 12.42 12.71 10.12
N LYS A 60 12.29 14.04 10.18
CA LYS A 60 11.09 14.74 9.65
C LYS A 60 10.97 14.57 8.15
N ILE A 61 12.08 14.68 7.41
CA ILE A 61 12.09 14.51 5.95
C ILE A 61 11.66 13.07 5.60
N ILE A 62 12.24 12.08 6.28
CA ILE A 62 11.89 10.67 6.09
C ILE A 62 10.41 10.43 6.37
N ASN A 63 9.88 10.95 7.49
CA ASN A 63 8.46 10.78 7.82
C ASN A 63 7.52 11.42 6.80
N ASN A 64 7.88 12.58 6.25
CA ASN A 64 7.07 13.21 5.20
C ASN A 64 7.06 12.35 3.93
N ASN A 65 8.22 11.84 3.50
CA ASN A 65 8.31 10.97 2.33
C ASN A 65 7.49 9.68 2.52
N LEU A 66 7.55 9.07 3.71
CA LEU A 66 6.77 7.87 4.03
C LEU A 66 5.26 8.15 3.99
N ARG A 67 4.82 9.33 4.46
CA ARG A 67 3.40 9.73 4.38
C ARG A 67 2.94 9.89 2.95
N GLU A 68 3.77 10.48 2.09
CA GLU A 68 3.47 10.60 0.66
C GLU A 68 3.40 9.24 -0.03
N GLN A 69 4.32 8.33 0.28
CA GLN A 69 4.30 6.96 -0.23
C GLN A 69 3.03 6.21 0.19
N LEU A 70 2.61 6.32 1.46
CA LEU A 70 1.38 5.69 1.94
C LEU A 70 0.13 6.23 1.23
N GLU A 71 0.06 7.53 0.96
CA GLU A 71 -1.09 8.08 0.22
C GLU A 71 -1.10 7.60 -1.24
N ASN A 72 0.06 7.53 -1.88
CA ASN A 72 0.18 6.98 -3.23
C ASN A 72 -0.24 5.51 -3.28
N GLU A 73 0.21 4.69 -2.34
CA GLU A 73 -0.23 3.29 -2.21
C GLU A 73 -1.74 3.18 -1.98
N ARG A 74 -2.33 4.09 -1.21
CA ARG A 74 -3.78 4.12 -0.95
C ARG A 74 -4.56 4.41 -2.24
N ILE A 75 -4.10 5.37 -3.04
CA ILE A 75 -4.71 5.72 -4.32
C ILE A 75 -4.65 4.53 -5.29
N ILE A 76 -3.46 3.92 -5.43
CA ILE A 76 -3.25 2.75 -6.30
C ILE A 76 -4.15 1.58 -5.87
N ASN A 77 -4.24 1.30 -4.56
CA ASN A 77 -5.10 0.22 -4.06
C ASN A 77 -6.58 0.47 -4.35
N ASN A 78 -7.05 1.71 -4.28
CA ASN A 78 -8.44 2.04 -4.60
C ASN A 78 -8.73 1.84 -6.09
N ASP A 79 -7.85 2.30 -6.97
CA ASP A 79 -7.96 2.10 -8.42
C ASP A 79 -7.98 0.61 -8.80
N LEU A 80 -7.06 -0.18 -8.22
CA LEU A 80 -7.05 -1.64 -8.43
C LEU A 80 -8.32 -2.32 -7.94
N ARG A 81 -8.90 -1.87 -6.82
CA ARG A 81 -10.16 -2.40 -6.31
C ARG A 81 -11.32 -2.09 -7.26
N GLU A 82 -11.39 -0.87 -7.77
CA GLU A 82 -12.41 -0.47 -8.75
C GLU A 82 -12.29 -1.30 -10.03
N GLN A 83 -11.08 -1.50 -10.55
CA GLN A 83 -10.85 -2.35 -11.72
C GLN A 83 -11.26 -3.81 -11.47
N LEU A 84 -10.97 -4.36 -10.29
CA LEU A 84 -11.40 -5.71 -9.92
C LEU A 84 -12.92 -5.82 -9.80
N GLU A 85 -13.59 -4.84 -9.20
CA GLU A 85 -15.05 -4.80 -9.12
C GLU A 85 -15.67 -4.74 -10.52
N ASN A 86 -15.10 -3.93 -11.42
CA ASN A 86 -15.55 -3.87 -12.82
C ASN A 86 -15.40 -5.22 -13.54
N LEU A 87 -14.26 -5.91 -13.38
CA LEU A 87 -14.03 -7.24 -13.97
C LEU A 87 -14.95 -8.33 -13.37
N GLN A 88 -15.31 -8.23 -12.09
CA GLN A 88 -16.24 -9.17 -11.46
C GLN A 88 -17.70 -8.92 -11.87
N ASN A 89 -18.04 -7.66 -12.14
CA ASN A 89 -19.37 -7.26 -12.60
C ASN A 89 -19.57 -7.47 -14.11
N GLU A 90 -18.51 -7.66 -14.88
CA GLU A 90 -18.63 -8.29 -16.20
C GLU A 90 -19.17 -9.71 -15.99
N GLU A 91 -20.48 -9.89 -16.19
CA GLU A 91 -21.08 -11.23 -16.21
C GLU A 91 -20.24 -12.11 -17.11
N ILE A 92 -19.70 -13.20 -16.55
CA ILE A 92 -18.97 -14.24 -17.28
C ILE A 92 -19.98 -14.95 -18.19
N THR A 93 -20.39 -14.26 -19.23
CA THR A 93 -21.18 -14.79 -20.33
C THR A 93 -20.19 -15.43 -21.28
N ILE A 94 -20.19 -16.76 -21.35
CA ILE A 94 -19.38 -17.45 -22.34
C ILE A 94 -19.96 -17.10 -23.71
N LYS A 95 -19.32 -16.16 -24.41
CA LYS A 95 -19.72 -15.73 -25.75
C LYS A 95 -19.41 -16.81 -26.77
N CYS A 96 -20.24 -16.91 -27.79
CA CYS A 96 -20.02 -17.83 -28.90
C CYS A 96 -18.68 -17.54 -29.59
N PRO A 97 -17.79 -18.53 -29.76
CA PRO A 97 -16.45 -18.33 -30.33
C PRO A 97 -16.45 -17.98 -31.82
N ILE A 98 -17.64 -17.96 -32.46
CA ILE A 98 -17.80 -17.62 -33.88
C ILE A 98 -18.15 -16.14 -34.04
N CYS A 99 -19.12 -15.63 -33.26
CA CYS A 99 -19.62 -14.27 -33.42
C CYS A 99 -19.20 -13.30 -32.32
N TYR A 100 -18.66 -13.77 -31.19
CA TYR A 100 -18.25 -12.98 -30.03
C TYR A 100 -19.32 -12.02 -29.48
N ASP A 101 -20.58 -12.30 -29.78
CA ASP A 101 -21.72 -11.40 -29.54
C ASP A 101 -22.80 -12.08 -28.68
N LYS A 102 -23.27 -13.25 -29.14
CA LYS A 102 -24.33 -14.00 -28.46
C LYS A 102 -23.78 -15.08 -27.55
N ASP A 103 -24.52 -15.35 -26.48
CA ASP A 103 -24.18 -16.40 -25.52
C ASP A 103 -24.36 -17.80 -26.11
N LEU A 104 -23.59 -18.74 -25.55
CA LEU A 104 -23.75 -20.15 -25.85
C LEU A 104 -25.15 -20.63 -25.47
N SER A 105 -25.81 -21.30 -26.41
CA SER A 105 -27.19 -21.79 -26.23
C SER A 105 -27.43 -23.16 -26.86
N ILE A 106 -26.50 -23.66 -27.67
CA ILE A 106 -26.61 -24.94 -28.37
C ILE A 106 -25.34 -25.77 -28.15
N CYS A 107 -25.50 -27.06 -27.88
CA CYS A 107 -24.45 -28.08 -27.85
C CYS A 107 -24.63 -29.07 -29.03
N CYS A 108 -23.56 -29.34 -29.77
CA CYS A 108 -23.53 -30.28 -30.89
C CYS A 108 -23.34 -31.72 -30.42
N ILE A 109 -24.14 -32.67 -30.94
CA ILE A 109 -24.03 -34.09 -30.60
C ILE A 109 -23.51 -34.85 -31.83
N PRO A 110 -22.48 -35.73 -31.67
CA PRO A 110 -21.96 -36.26 -30.41
C PRO A 110 -20.77 -35.50 -29.79
N CYS A 111 -20.21 -34.49 -30.45
CA CYS A 111 -18.90 -33.95 -30.06
C CYS A 111 -18.88 -33.01 -28.84
N GLY A 112 -20.03 -32.52 -28.38
CA GLY A 112 -20.16 -31.70 -27.18
C GLY A 112 -19.88 -30.20 -27.35
N HIS A 113 -19.29 -29.77 -28.47
CA HIS A 113 -18.93 -28.37 -28.68
C HIS A 113 -20.15 -27.44 -28.74
N THR A 114 -20.01 -26.25 -28.17
CA THR A 114 -21.11 -25.31 -27.93
C THR A 114 -21.00 -24.04 -28.75
N TYR A 115 -22.15 -23.50 -29.16
CA TYR A 115 -22.27 -22.27 -29.96
C TYR A 115 -23.54 -21.50 -29.59
N CYS A 116 -23.69 -20.26 -30.08
CA CYS A 116 -25.00 -19.64 -30.13
C CYS A 116 -25.85 -20.26 -31.25
N TYR A 117 -27.18 -20.23 -31.09
CA TYR A 117 -28.12 -20.76 -32.08
C TYR A 117 -27.88 -20.24 -33.50
N LYS A 118 -27.66 -18.93 -33.67
CA LYS A 118 -27.51 -18.33 -35.01
C LYS A 118 -26.29 -18.84 -35.77
N CYS A 119 -25.20 -19.18 -35.08
CA CYS A 119 -23.97 -19.60 -35.73
C CYS A 119 -23.98 -21.08 -36.16
N ILE A 120 -24.81 -21.92 -35.53
CA ILE A 120 -24.73 -23.38 -35.73
C ILE A 120 -25.95 -23.97 -36.44
N ILE A 121 -27.09 -23.26 -36.51
CA ILE A 121 -28.38 -23.84 -36.96
C ILE A 121 -28.35 -24.48 -38.35
N ASN A 122 -27.53 -23.95 -39.28
CA ASN A 122 -27.42 -24.45 -40.66
C ASN A 122 -26.14 -25.28 -40.90
N ALA A 123 -25.34 -25.53 -39.87
CA ALA A 123 -24.09 -26.27 -40.00
C ALA A 123 -24.34 -27.78 -39.97
N LYS A 124 -23.74 -28.51 -40.91
CA LYS A 124 -23.73 -29.98 -40.92
C LYS A 124 -22.60 -30.58 -40.09
N ASN A 125 -21.52 -29.83 -39.90
CA ASN A 125 -20.32 -30.26 -39.18
C ASN A 125 -19.96 -29.24 -38.12
N CYS A 126 -19.45 -29.71 -36.99
CA CYS A 126 -18.97 -28.85 -35.91
C CYS A 126 -17.80 -27.97 -36.40
N HIS A 127 -17.85 -26.66 -36.12
CA HIS A 127 -16.80 -25.73 -36.54
C HIS A 127 -15.46 -25.95 -35.81
N ILE A 128 -15.46 -26.60 -34.64
CA ILE A 128 -14.25 -26.87 -33.86
C ILE A 128 -13.59 -28.19 -34.28
N CYS A 129 -14.34 -29.29 -34.27
CA CYS A 129 -13.77 -30.63 -34.49
C CYS A 129 -14.18 -31.30 -35.82
N ARG A 130 -14.98 -30.62 -36.65
CA ARG A 130 -15.47 -31.09 -37.96
C ARG A 130 -16.32 -32.37 -37.94
N THR A 131 -16.57 -32.94 -36.75
CA THR A 131 -17.49 -34.09 -36.58
C THR A 131 -18.89 -33.70 -37.09
N GLU A 132 -19.54 -34.63 -37.80
CA GLU A 132 -20.92 -34.47 -38.28
C GLU A 132 -21.88 -34.26 -37.09
N ILE A 133 -22.75 -33.25 -37.22
CA ILE A 133 -23.74 -32.89 -36.21
C ILE A 133 -24.98 -33.76 -36.46
N LYS A 134 -25.16 -34.78 -35.62
CA LYS A 134 -26.34 -35.66 -35.72
C LYS A 134 -27.60 -35.02 -35.13
N ARG A 135 -27.42 -34.23 -34.07
CA ARG A 135 -28.47 -33.43 -33.43
C ARG A 135 -27.86 -32.30 -32.62
N THR A 136 -28.69 -31.34 -32.23
CA THR A 136 -28.32 -30.25 -31.34
C THR A 136 -29.20 -30.25 -30.09
N ASN A 137 -28.62 -29.91 -28.94
CA ASN A 137 -29.35 -29.74 -27.69
C ASN A 137 -29.27 -28.27 -27.25
N LYS A 138 -30.40 -27.70 -26.82
CA LYS A 138 -30.40 -26.41 -26.15
C LYS A 138 -29.82 -26.55 -24.74
N ILE A 139 -28.92 -25.65 -24.38
CA ILE A 139 -28.29 -25.60 -23.07
C ILE A 139 -28.63 -24.27 -22.38
N TYR A 140 -28.60 -24.30 -21.06
CA TYR A 140 -28.77 -23.15 -20.18
C TYR A 140 -27.55 -23.13 -19.27
N LEU A 141 -26.79 -22.03 -19.30
CA LEU A 141 -25.58 -21.82 -18.52
C LEU A 141 -25.88 -20.94 -17.32
#